data_AF-A0A397BJD7-F1
#
_entry.id   AF-A0A397BJD7-F1
#
_cell.length_a   1.000
_cell.length_b   1.000
_cell.length_c   1.000
_cell.angle_alpha   90.00
_cell.angle_beta   90.00
_cell.angle_gamma   90.00
#
_symmetry.space_group_name_H-M   'P 1'
#
loop_
_entity.id
_entity.type
_entity.pdbx_description
1 polymer ?
#
loop_
_entity_poly.entity_id
_entity_poly.type
_entity_poly.pdbx_seq_one_letter_code
_entity_poly.pdbx_strand_id
1 'polypeptide(L)'
;MSQEQAQPAIRTANVSVVDYATLAQGGDCGALIEAAFGPDGLGILAVANVPDIEARRARCLPLAFKVATLSDEVKQKYELGSAYYSFGWSHGKESLQGKPDFSKGSYYNNPRTNRPTEDEHLMTTFPTMYHPNIWPTDEVPDLEPAFMSLGQLIIDTGLLVAKQCDAYVE
;
A
#
# COMPACT_ATOMS: atom_id res chain seq x y z
N MET A 1 32.13 -29.56 -28.20
CA MET A 1 31.38 -28.45 -28.81
C MET A 1 30.43 -27.93 -27.75
N SER A 2 30.82 -26.84 -27.09
CA SER A 2 30.04 -26.21 -26.02
C SER A 2 29.06 -25.25 -26.67
N GLN A 3 27.75 -25.47 -26.50
CA GLN A 3 26.75 -24.52 -26.97
C GLN A 3 26.73 -23.34 -25.98
N GLU A 4 27.13 -22.18 -26.48
CA GLU A 4 27.00 -20.91 -25.79
C GLU A 4 25.50 -20.57 -25.73
N GLN A 5 24.90 -20.65 -24.54
CA GLN A 5 23.51 -20.22 -24.34
C GLN A 5 23.46 -18.70 -24.46
N ALA A 6 22.79 -18.21 -25.51
CA ALA A 6 22.51 -16.80 -25.68
C ALA A 6 21.74 -16.27 -24.47
N GLN A 7 22.26 -15.21 -23.84
CA GLN A 7 21.60 -14.52 -22.75
C GLN A 7 20.23 -13.99 -23.24
N PRO A 8 19.15 -14.17 -22.47
CA PRO A 8 17.84 -13.66 -22.87
C PRO A 8 17.90 -12.14 -23.05
N ALA A 9 17.35 -11.64 -24.16
CA ALA A 9 17.30 -10.22 -24.45
C ALA A 9 16.47 -9.49 -23.38
N ILE A 10 17.04 -8.44 -22.78
CA ILE A 10 16.33 -7.60 -21.81
C ILE A 10 15.24 -6.83 -22.56
N ARG A 11 13.98 -7.10 -22.22
CA ARG A 11 12.84 -6.38 -22.79
C ARG A 11 12.62 -5.08 -21.99
N THR A 12 12.82 -3.94 -22.64
CA THR A 12 12.49 -2.63 -22.06
C THR A 12 11.07 -2.24 -22.43
N ALA A 13 10.33 -1.68 -21.48
CA ALA A 13 8.99 -1.16 -21.70
C ALA A 13 8.81 0.14 -20.94
N ASN A 14 8.01 1.04 -21.49
CA ASN A 14 7.71 2.33 -20.87
C ASN A 14 6.52 2.17 -19.92
N VAL A 15 6.62 2.75 -18.73
CA VAL A 15 5.48 2.84 -17.81
C VAL A 15 4.54 3.93 -18.31
N SER A 16 3.25 3.64 -18.42
CA SER A 16 2.23 4.64 -18.69
C SER A 16 2.16 5.65 -17.55
N VAL A 17 2.33 6.94 -17.88
CA VAL A 17 2.31 8.03 -16.89
C VAL A 17 1.16 8.99 -17.22
N VAL A 18 0.29 9.24 -16.24
CA VAL A 18 -0.83 10.19 -16.34
C VAL A 18 -0.67 11.31 -15.31
N ASP A 19 -1.01 12.54 -15.68
CA ASP A 19 -1.04 13.64 -14.73
C ASP A 19 -2.28 13.54 -13.80
N TYR A 20 -2.09 13.79 -12.51
CA TYR A 20 -3.19 13.81 -11.54
C TYR A 20 -4.34 14.75 -11.97
N ALA A 21 -4.02 15.91 -12.53
CA ALA A 21 -5.02 16.88 -12.97
C ALA A 21 -5.90 16.33 -14.11
N THR A 22 -5.33 15.54 -15.03
CA THR A 22 -6.10 14.88 -16.10
C THR A 22 -7.13 13.93 -15.52
N LEU A 23 -6.74 13.11 -14.54
CA LEU A 23 -7.65 12.20 -13.84
C LEU A 23 -8.73 12.97 -13.06
N ALA A 24 -8.33 14.02 -12.34
CA ALA A 24 -9.24 14.81 -11.51
C ALA A 24 -10.28 15.61 -12.31
N GLN A 25 -9.93 16.03 -13.53
CA GLN A 25 -10.83 16.76 -14.43
C GLN A 25 -11.72 15.84 -15.28
N GLY A 26 -11.53 14.51 -15.18
CA GLY A 26 -12.29 13.55 -15.97
C GLY A 26 -11.92 13.53 -17.44
N GLY A 27 -10.64 13.77 -17.77
CA GLY A 27 -10.15 13.63 -19.15
C GLY A 27 -10.25 12.18 -19.65
N ASP A 28 -10.34 11.99 -20.97
CA ASP A 28 -10.32 10.66 -21.59
C ASP A 28 -8.91 10.04 -21.47
N CYS A 29 -8.81 8.97 -20.68
CA CYS A 29 -7.58 8.23 -20.45
C CYS A 29 -7.60 6.83 -21.09
N GLY A 30 -8.56 6.48 -21.94
CA GLY A 30 -8.77 5.11 -22.41
C GLY A 30 -7.54 4.48 -23.06
N ALA A 31 -6.87 5.20 -23.98
CA ALA A 31 -5.65 4.71 -24.61
C ALA A 31 -4.50 4.48 -23.61
N LEU A 32 -4.45 5.28 -22.55
CA LEU A 32 -3.45 5.15 -21.49
C LEU A 32 -3.75 3.96 -20.58
N ILE A 33 -5.03 3.74 -20.25
CA ILE A 33 -5.51 2.56 -19.52
C ILE A 33 -5.19 1.28 -20.30
N GLU A 34 -5.49 1.21 -21.59
CA GLU A 34 -5.17 0.04 -22.42
C GLU A 34 -3.65 -0.23 -22.46
N ALA A 35 -2.83 0.81 -22.63
CA ALA A 35 -1.37 0.66 -22.61
C ALA A 35 -0.83 0.17 -21.25
N ALA A 36 -1.50 0.52 -20.14
CA ALA A 36 -1.09 0.13 -18.80
C ALA A 36 -1.57 -1.26 -18.39
N PHE A 37 -2.87 -1.52 -18.59
CA PHE A 37 -3.61 -2.66 -18.01
C PHE A 37 -4.25 -3.58 -19.05
N GLY A 38 -4.17 -3.24 -20.33
CA GLY A 38 -4.64 -4.09 -21.42
C GLY A 38 -3.85 -5.41 -21.55
N PRO A 39 -4.23 -6.30 -22.48
CA PRO A 39 -3.63 -7.63 -22.62
C PRO A 39 -2.10 -7.61 -22.83
N ASP A 40 -1.60 -6.57 -23.49
CA ASP A 40 -0.17 -6.36 -23.75
C ASP A 40 0.48 -5.36 -22.77
N GLY A 41 -0.29 -4.85 -21.80
CA GLY A 41 0.14 -3.87 -20.82
C GLY A 41 1.09 -4.45 -19.76
N LEU A 42 1.85 -3.57 -19.11
CA LEU A 42 2.76 -3.97 -18.03
C LEU A 42 2.05 -4.32 -16.72
N GLY A 43 0.76 -4.02 -16.61
CA GLY A 43 0.02 -4.03 -15.35
C GLY A 43 0.40 -2.86 -14.43
N ILE A 44 1.03 -1.81 -14.97
CA ILE A 44 1.59 -0.70 -14.19
C ILE A 44 1.19 0.64 -14.82
N LEU A 45 0.70 1.54 -13.98
CA LEU A 45 0.42 2.93 -14.29
C LEU A 45 1.03 3.82 -13.19
N ALA A 46 1.68 4.92 -13.59
CA ALA A 46 2.16 5.94 -12.67
C ALA A 46 1.31 7.20 -12.76
N VAL A 47 0.93 7.76 -11.62
CA VAL A 47 0.26 9.07 -11.54
C VAL A 47 1.30 10.11 -11.15
N ALA A 48 1.55 11.07 -12.03
CA ALA A 48 2.46 12.18 -11.80
C ALA A 48 1.73 13.36 -11.13
N ASN A 49 2.50 14.23 -10.47
CA ASN A 49 2.02 15.52 -9.94
C ASN A 49 0.85 15.41 -8.96
N VAL A 50 0.80 14.32 -8.17
CA VAL A 50 -0.19 14.15 -7.10
C VAL A 50 0.00 15.24 -6.03
N PRO A 51 -1.02 16.08 -5.75
CA PRO A 51 -0.91 17.15 -4.77
C PRO A 51 -0.51 16.65 -3.38
N ASP A 52 0.33 17.40 -2.68
CA ASP A 52 0.82 17.13 -1.32
C ASP A 52 1.56 15.81 -1.08
N ILE A 53 1.74 14.95 -2.09
CA ILE A 53 2.27 13.59 -1.88
C ILE A 53 3.69 13.63 -1.28
N GLU A 54 4.52 14.57 -1.73
CA GLU A 54 5.89 14.73 -1.23
C GLU A 54 5.90 15.12 0.25
N ALA A 55 5.10 16.13 0.61
CA ALA A 55 4.99 16.60 1.99
C ALA A 55 4.41 15.51 2.92
N ARG A 56 3.39 14.79 2.48
CA ARG A 56 2.78 13.69 3.26
C ARG A 56 3.74 12.52 3.43
N ARG A 57 4.49 12.15 2.40
CA ARG A 57 5.55 11.13 2.48
C ARG A 57 6.67 11.55 3.42
N ALA A 58 7.15 12.78 3.31
CA ALA A 58 8.21 13.31 4.17
C ALA A 58 7.82 13.29 5.65
N ARG A 59 6.53 13.46 5.98
CA ARG A 59 6.02 13.30 7.35
C ARG A 59 5.90 11.83 7.78
N CYS A 60 5.34 10.97 6.92
CA CYS A 60 4.98 9.61 7.32
C CYS A 60 6.17 8.63 7.32
N LEU A 61 7.03 8.66 6.30
CA LEU A 61 8.06 7.63 6.11
C LEU A 61 9.11 7.58 7.24
N PRO A 62 9.61 8.71 7.78
CA PRO A 62 10.53 8.66 8.91
C PRO A 62 9.91 8.06 10.18
N LEU A 63 8.59 8.18 10.37
CA LEU A 63 7.89 7.61 11.51
C LEU A 63 7.84 6.08 11.44
N ALA A 64 7.72 5.51 10.24
CA ALA A 64 7.82 4.06 10.05
C ALA A 64 9.19 3.52 10.51
N PHE A 65 10.27 4.25 10.20
CA PHE A 65 11.60 3.91 10.72
C PHE A 65 11.68 4.04 12.24
N LYS A 66 11.12 5.12 12.81
CA LYS A 66 11.07 5.30 14.27
C LYS A 66 10.42 4.12 14.96
N VAL A 67 9.27 3.65 14.46
CA VAL A 67 8.59 2.44 14.99
C VAL A 67 9.47 1.20 14.90
N ALA A 68 10.10 0.96 13.75
CA ALA A 68 10.95 -0.22 13.55
C ALA A 68 12.15 -0.26 14.51
N THR A 69 12.64 0.91 14.96
CA THR A 69 13.75 1.04 15.91
C THR A 69 13.36 0.99 17.39
N LEU A 70 12.06 0.92 17.71
CA LEU A 70 11.61 0.71 19.09
C LEU A 70 12.09 -0.65 19.61
N SER A 71 12.16 -0.80 20.94
CA SER A 71 12.49 -2.08 21.56
C SER A 71 11.45 -3.14 21.21
N ASP A 72 11.86 -4.41 21.18
CA ASP A 72 10.93 -5.51 20.88
C ASP A 72 9.79 -5.58 21.91
N GLU A 73 10.06 -5.27 23.17
CA GLU A 73 9.04 -5.17 24.22
C GLU A 73 7.96 -4.12 23.87
N VAL A 74 8.36 -2.96 23.35
CA VAL A 74 7.41 -1.92 22.93
C VAL A 74 6.65 -2.35 21.68
N LYS A 75 7.35 -2.89 20.67
CA LYS A 75 6.71 -3.32 19.42
C LYS A 75 5.69 -4.44 19.64
N GLN A 76 5.96 -5.36 20.57
CA GLN A 76 5.04 -6.45 20.94
C GLN A 76 3.69 -5.97 21.47
N LYS A 77 3.62 -4.78 22.10
CA LYS A 77 2.35 -4.17 22.54
C LYS A 77 1.38 -3.92 21.38
N TYR A 78 1.93 -3.78 20.17
CA TYR A 78 1.20 -3.42 18.97
C TYR A 78 1.07 -4.59 18.00
N GLU A 79 1.40 -5.82 18.39
CA GLU A 79 1.13 -7.01 17.56
C GLU A 79 -0.33 -7.48 17.75
N LEU A 80 -0.99 -7.90 16.66
CA LEU A 80 -2.33 -8.47 16.72
C LEU A 80 -2.38 -9.88 16.15
N GLY A 81 -2.10 -10.88 17.00
CA GLY A 81 -2.11 -12.29 16.60
C GLY A 81 -3.49 -12.81 16.17
N SER A 82 -4.58 -12.33 16.80
CA SER A 82 -5.95 -12.73 16.46
C SER A 82 -6.40 -12.30 15.06
N ALA A 83 -5.77 -11.25 14.50
CA ALA A 83 -5.95 -10.82 13.13
C ALA A 83 -4.80 -11.25 12.22
N TYR A 84 -4.10 -12.35 12.56
CA TYR A 84 -2.99 -12.89 11.78
C TYR A 84 -1.90 -11.83 11.47
N TYR A 85 -1.68 -10.90 12.40
CA TYR A 85 -0.72 -9.79 12.27
C TYR A 85 -1.01 -8.84 11.08
N SER A 86 -2.28 -8.76 10.67
CA SER A 86 -2.76 -7.84 9.61
C SER A 86 -3.04 -6.42 10.11
N PHE A 87 -2.85 -6.18 11.41
CA PHE A 87 -2.90 -4.85 12.03
C PHE A 87 -1.76 -4.69 13.03
N GLY A 88 -1.28 -3.47 13.16
CA GLY A 88 -0.16 -3.12 14.02
C GLY A 88 1.18 -3.68 13.53
N TRP A 89 2.09 -3.97 14.45
CA TRP A 89 3.43 -4.46 14.16
C TRP A 89 3.44 -5.93 13.71
N SER A 90 4.27 -6.23 12.71
CA SER A 90 4.55 -7.59 12.24
C SER A 90 6.01 -7.70 11.80
N HIS A 91 6.74 -8.68 12.35
CA HIS A 91 8.12 -8.99 11.95
C HIS A 91 8.38 -10.48 12.19
N GLY A 92 8.84 -11.21 11.18
CA GLY A 92 9.10 -12.65 11.30
C GLY A 92 7.84 -13.52 11.48
N LYS A 93 6.65 -12.97 11.19
CA LYS A 93 5.37 -13.70 11.32
C LYS A 93 4.94 -14.38 10.03
N GLU A 94 5.32 -13.81 8.89
CA GLU A 94 5.05 -14.38 7.57
C GLU A 94 6.10 -15.45 7.22
N SER A 95 5.66 -16.54 6.59
CA SER A 95 6.53 -17.62 6.13
C SER A 95 6.74 -17.54 4.63
N LEU A 96 7.97 -17.30 4.19
CA LEU A 96 8.38 -17.35 2.80
C LEU A 96 9.18 -18.64 2.57
N GLN A 97 8.69 -19.53 1.70
CA GLN A 97 9.31 -20.83 1.42
C GLN A 97 9.52 -21.70 2.68
N GLY A 98 8.60 -21.61 3.64
CA GLY A 98 8.67 -22.37 4.90
C GLY A 98 9.61 -21.78 5.95
N LYS A 99 10.20 -20.61 5.70
CA LYS A 99 11.06 -19.90 6.65
C LYS A 99 10.43 -18.58 7.07
N PRO A 100 10.43 -18.23 8.36
CA PRO A 100 10.02 -16.90 8.79
C PRO A 100 10.84 -15.80 8.11
N ASP A 101 10.17 -14.78 7.59
CA ASP A 101 10.84 -13.64 6.96
C ASP A 101 11.20 -12.56 8.00
N PHE A 102 12.48 -12.54 8.38
CA PHE A 102 13.04 -11.52 9.26
C PHE A 102 13.64 -10.33 8.51
N SER A 103 13.63 -10.35 7.18
CA SER A 103 14.24 -9.30 6.34
C SER A 103 13.38 -8.04 6.25
N LYS A 104 12.11 -8.13 6.69
CA LYS A 104 11.17 -7.02 6.69
C LYS A 104 10.40 -6.94 8.00
N GLY A 105 10.21 -5.70 8.48
CA GLY A 105 9.19 -5.36 9.47
C GLY A 105 8.11 -4.55 8.79
N SER A 106 6.85 -4.82 9.14
CA SER A 106 5.68 -4.12 8.62
C SER A 106 4.87 -3.53 9.77
N TYR A 107 4.23 -2.41 9.51
CA TYR A 107 3.18 -1.87 10.37
C TYR A 107 1.91 -1.71 9.54
N TYR A 108 0.91 -2.53 9.81
CA TYR A 108 -0.32 -2.62 9.01
C TYR A 108 -1.47 -1.87 9.66
N ASN A 109 -2.21 -1.10 8.88
CA ASN A 109 -3.44 -0.43 9.29
C ASN A 109 -4.32 -0.18 8.07
N ASN A 110 -5.62 -0.03 8.30
CA ASN A 110 -6.55 0.47 7.30
C ASN A 110 -6.23 1.95 6.98
N PRO A 111 -5.88 2.29 5.72
CA PRO A 111 -5.49 3.66 5.36
C PRO A 111 -6.68 4.61 5.17
N ARG A 112 -7.92 4.11 5.19
CA ARG A 112 -9.14 4.90 4.97
C ARG A 112 -9.74 5.39 6.27
N THR A 113 -9.94 4.49 7.22
CA THR A 113 -10.62 4.75 8.50
C THR A 113 -9.99 3.94 9.63
N ASN A 114 -9.98 4.50 10.84
CA ASN A 114 -9.54 3.79 12.04
C ASN A 114 -10.49 2.70 12.49
N ARG A 115 -11.76 2.77 12.13
CA ARG A 115 -12.78 1.81 12.50
C ARG A 115 -13.67 1.56 11.28
N PRO A 116 -13.47 0.43 10.58
CA PRO A 116 -14.22 0.14 9.36
C PRO A 116 -15.72 -0.13 9.57
N THR A 117 -16.12 -0.54 10.77
CA THR A 117 -17.51 -0.89 11.12
C THR A 117 -17.75 -0.70 12.62
N GLU A 118 -19.00 -0.60 13.05
CA GLU A 118 -19.41 -0.67 14.47
C GLU A 118 -19.97 -2.05 14.85
N ASP A 119 -20.06 -2.98 13.89
CA ASP A 119 -20.55 -4.34 14.11
C ASP A 119 -19.46 -5.22 14.73
N GLU A 120 -19.58 -5.47 16.04
CA GLU A 120 -18.67 -6.32 16.81
C GLU A 120 -18.61 -7.77 16.31
N HIS A 121 -19.71 -8.28 15.73
CA HIS A 121 -19.75 -9.63 15.16
C HIS A 121 -18.85 -9.70 13.93
N LEU A 122 -18.88 -8.68 13.07
CA LEU A 122 -17.96 -8.59 11.93
C LEU A 122 -16.49 -8.46 12.36
N MET A 123 -16.20 -7.68 13.40
CA MET A 123 -14.83 -7.56 13.94
C MET A 123 -14.31 -8.89 14.46
N THR A 124 -15.16 -9.68 15.13
CA THR A 124 -14.77 -10.99 15.67
C THR A 124 -14.63 -12.04 14.59
N THR A 125 -15.52 -12.01 13.59
CA THR A 125 -15.58 -13.03 12.53
C THR A 125 -14.53 -12.81 11.45
N PHE A 126 -14.25 -11.54 11.09
CA PHE A 126 -13.27 -11.17 10.07
C PHE A 126 -12.30 -10.10 10.61
N PRO A 127 -11.48 -10.45 11.62
CA PRO A 127 -10.60 -9.50 12.28
C PRO A 127 -9.52 -8.92 11.35
N THR A 128 -9.14 -9.64 10.30
CA THR A 128 -8.20 -9.15 9.27
C THR A 128 -8.76 -8.02 8.41
N MET A 129 -10.09 -7.81 8.41
CA MET A 129 -10.77 -6.81 7.58
C MET A 129 -11.35 -5.68 8.42
N TYR A 130 -11.92 -6.01 9.58
CA TYR A 130 -12.76 -5.07 10.35
C TYR A 130 -12.17 -4.64 11.69
N HIS A 131 -11.04 -5.21 12.14
CA HIS A 131 -10.44 -4.78 13.38
C HIS A 131 -10.07 -3.28 13.31
N PRO A 132 -10.29 -2.51 14.39
CA PRO A 132 -9.83 -1.12 14.43
C PRO A 132 -8.31 -1.00 14.29
N ASN A 133 -7.82 0.12 13.76
CA ASN A 133 -6.39 0.37 13.68
C ASN A 133 -5.75 0.38 15.09
N ILE A 134 -4.49 -0.06 15.15
CA ILE A 134 -3.69 -0.09 16.38
C ILE A 134 -2.56 0.91 16.20
N TRP A 135 -2.48 1.91 17.07
CA TRP A 135 -1.50 2.99 16.96
C TRP A 135 -0.53 3.01 18.14
N PRO A 136 0.76 3.32 17.90
CA PRO A 136 1.75 3.44 18.95
C PRO A 136 1.69 4.83 19.59
N THR A 137 0.57 5.15 20.25
CA THR A 137 0.26 6.50 20.73
C THR A 137 1.26 7.04 21.75
N ASP A 138 1.83 6.15 22.57
CA ASP A 138 2.75 6.56 23.64
C ASP A 138 4.15 6.88 23.10
N GLU A 139 4.63 6.11 22.12
CA GLU A 139 6.00 6.24 21.60
C GLU A 139 6.10 7.03 20.28
N VAL A 140 5.08 6.94 19.41
CA VAL A 140 5.01 7.59 18.10
C VAL A 140 3.59 8.11 17.80
N PRO A 141 3.08 9.10 18.58
CA PRO A 141 1.72 9.64 18.42
C PRO A 141 1.47 10.24 17.03
N ASP A 142 2.50 10.78 16.39
CA ASP A 142 2.39 11.40 15.07
C ASP A 142 2.13 10.39 13.93
N LEU A 143 2.32 9.08 14.18
CA LEU A 143 2.17 8.06 13.14
C LEU A 143 0.74 8.00 12.62
N GLU A 144 -0.25 8.00 13.52
CA GLU A 144 -1.66 7.91 13.14
C GLU A 144 -2.05 9.03 12.15
N PRO A 145 -1.95 10.33 12.50
CA PRO A 145 -2.38 11.39 11.59
C PRO A 145 -1.53 11.41 10.31
N ALA A 146 -0.23 11.10 10.35
CA ALA A 146 0.61 11.08 9.17
C ALA A 146 0.27 9.92 8.22
N PHE A 147 0.07 8.71 8.76
CA PHE A 147 -0.31 7.52 8.00
C PHE A 147 -1.68 7.71 7.37
N MET A 148 -2.68 8.14 8.16
CA MET A 148 -4.04 8.36 7.66
C MET A 148 -4.05 9.44 6.57
N SER A 149 -3.33 10.54 6.78
CA SER A 149 -3.21 11.63 5.81
C SER A 149 -2.60 11.17 4.47
N LEU A 150 -1.56 10.34 4.49
CA LEU A 150 -0.94 9.80 3.28
C LEU A 150 -1.78 8.68 2.63
N GLY A 151 -2.29 7.75 3.44
CA GLY A 151 -3.08 6.61 2.99
C GLY A 151 -4.36 7.04 2.29
N GLN A 152 -5.09 8.02 2.84
CA GLN A 152 -6.28 8.58 2.22
C GLN A 152 -5.97 9.23 0.86
N LEU A 153 -4.88 10.00 0.75
CA LEU A 153 -4.46 10.57 -0.54
C LEU A 153 -4.17 9.48 -1.59
N ILE A 154 -3.51 8.39 -1.19
CA ILE A 154 -3.22 7.26 -2.08
C ILE A 154 -4.53 6.59 -2.54
N ILE A 155 -5.46 6.34 -1.61
CA ILE A 155 -6.77 5.77 -1.95
C ILE A 155 -7.54 6.69 -2.90
N ASP A 156 -7.64 7.97 -2.58
CA ASP A 156 -8.41 8.93 -3.38
C ASP A 156 -7.83 9.05 -4.79
N THR A 157 -6.50 9.02 -4.94
CA THR A 157 -5.82 8.96 -6.24
C THR A 157 -6.15 7.66 -6.99
N GLY A 158 -6.12 6.52 -6.30
CA GLY A 158 -6.47 5.22 -6.88
C GLY A 158 -7.92 5.15 -7.36
N LEU A 159 -8.86 5.79 -6.64
CA LEU A 159 -10.26 5.89 -7.07
C LEU A 159 -10.42 6.68 -8.37
N LEU A 160 -9.58 7.70 -8.62
CA LEU A 160 -9.62 8.42 -9.89
C LEU A 160 -9.15 7.53 -11.06
N VAL A 161 -8.12 6.71 -10.84
CA VAL A 161 -7.67 5.72 -11.83
C VAL A 161 -8.74 4.67 -12.07
N ALA A 162 -9.36 4.15 -11.00
CA ALA A 162 -10.42 3.15 -11.09
C ALA A 162 -11.60 3.63 -11.96
N LYS A 163 -12.02 4.89 -11.83
CA LYS A 163 -13.06 5.47 -12.69
C LYS A 163 -12.71 5.44 -14.18
N GLN A 164 -11.43 5.61 -14.53
CA GLN A 164 -10.97 5.54 -15.92
C GLN A 164 -10.93 4.09 -16.41
N CYS A 165 -10.59 3.14 -15.53
CA CYS A 165 -10.71 1.72 -15.83
C CYS A 165 -12.16 1.32 -16.07
N ASP A 166 -13.10 1.79 -15.24
CA ASP A 166 -14.55 1.56 -15.42
C ASP A 166 -15.00 2.09 -16.78
N ALA A 167 -14.69 3.36 -17.10
CA ALA A 167 -15.05 3.98 -18.37
C ALA A 167 -14.42 3.30 -19.60
N TYR A 168 -13.27 2.66 -19.44
CA TYR A 168 -12.59 1.95 -20.53
C TYR A 168 -13.29 0.64 -20.92
N VAL A 169 -13.94 -0.04 -19.97
CA VAL A 169 -14.59 -1.35 -20.19
C VAL A 169 -16.10 -1.27 -20.45
N GLU A 170 -16.68 -0.07 -20.39
CA GLU A 170 -18.05 0.23 -20.80
C GLU A 170 -18.22 0.25 -22.32
#